data_AF-A0A5S6QJS1-F1
#
_entry.id   AF-A0A5S6QJS1-F1
#
_cell.length_a   1.000
_cell.length_b   1.000
_cell.length_c   1.000
_cell.angle_alpha   90.00
_cell.angle_beta   90.00
_cell.angle_gamma   90.00
#
_symmetry.space_group_name_H-M   'P 1'
#
loop_
_entity.id
_entity.type
_entity.pdbx_description
1 polymer ?
#
loop_
_entity_poly.entity_id
_entity_poly.type
_entity_poly.pdbx_seq_one_letter_code
_entity_poly.pdbx_strand_id
1 'polypeptide(L)'
;MSRAEGDLLQFVLVDMNPVWLGRMMEREPEQPASIVQCLIEATVAYCKACCALSTRKELYVFALSSNKHTIIQSSLRKGDPISAESNLSMMSCQIRDGLRRALLEFANEATVSKETKLVPALARSVCRINKAIKGTDAAPSSTSSRILLLKVSDDTTNDYSRLMSVFSTAQKLGTLMDCCAIGVDSALMHQASDITGGIYLKVGDLKTLVAVLMTVFLPTVGLRLQLVLPKIESVDYRPVCCCHQKLVLNPWVCSVCLSVFCTFTPICTTCKTVYKLPLLSIMGKRKKKE
;
A
#
# COMPACT_ATOMS: atom_id res chain seq x y z
N MET A 1 24.53 0.20 23.51
CA MET A 1 24.51 -0.47 22.19
C MET A 1 23.18 -1.19 22.07
N SER A 2 22.13 -0.49 21.66
CA SER A 2 20.79 -1.07 21.45
C SER A 2 20.89 -2.12 20.35
N ARG A 3 20.40 -3.33 20.62
CA ARG A 3 20.21 -4.37 19.60
C ARG A 3 19.52 -3.70 18.40
N ALA A 4 20.14 -3.76 17.23
CA ALA A 4 19.47 -3.35 16.00
C ALA A 4 18.27 -4.29 15.84
N GLU A 5 17.08 -3.81 16.19
CA GLU A 5 15.79 -4.41 15.86
C GLU A 5 15.66 -4.42 14.34
N GLY A 6 16.29 -5.42 13.72
CA GLY A 6 16.14 -5.67 12.30
C GLY A 6 14.73 -6.18 12.04
N ASP A 7 14.05 -5.56 11.07
CA ASP A 7 12.76 -6.02 10.57
C ASP A 7 12.81 -7.53 10.33
N LEU A 8 11.96 -8.31 11.02
CA LEU A 8 11.95 -9.77 10.91
C LEU A 8 11.12 -10.22 9.71
N LEU A 9 10.07 -9.45 9.39
CA LEU A 9 9.13 -9.73 8.31
C LEU A 9 9.08 -8.56 7.33
N GLN A 10 9.39 -8.82 6.06
CA GLN A 10 9.30 -7.85 4.97
C GLN A 10 8.27 -8.32 3.94
N PHE A 11 7.29 -7.46 3.67
CA PHE A 11 6.30 -7.66 2.62
C PHE A 11 6.61 -6.68 1.48
N VAL A 12 6.66 -7.18 0.24
CA VAL A 12 6.81 -6.37 -0.97
C VAL A 12 5.61 -6.64 -1.86
N LEU A 13 4.74 -5.65 -2.00
CA LEU A 13 3.58 -5.70 -2.86
C LEU A 13 3.93 -4.94 -4.14
N VAL A 14 3.83 -5.61 -5.28
CA VAL A 14 4.10 -5.02 -6.58
C VAL A 14 2.84 -5.01 -7.40
N ASP A 15 2.44 -3.81 -7.79
CA ASP A 15 1.36 -3.61 -8.73
C ASP A 15 1.80 -3.99 -10.15
N MET A 16 1.22 -5.07 -10.67
CA MET A 16 1.50 -5.62 -12.00
C MET A 16 0.27 -5.53 -12.90
N ASN A 17 -0.57 -4.50 -12.74
CA ASN A 17 -1.73 -4.33 -13.60
C ASN A 17 -1.31 -4.11 -15.07
N PRO A 18 -1.68 -5.02 -15.99
CA PRO A 18 -1.25 -4.93 -17.39
C PRO A 18 -1.80 -3.68 -18.11
N VAL A 19 -2.95 -3.13 -17.72
CA VAL A 19 -3.49 -1.89 -18.32
C VAL A 19 -2.61 -0.69 -18.00
N TRP A 20 -2.16 -0.57 -16.75
CA TRP A 20 -1.33 0.55 -16.34
C TRP A 20 0.10 0.41 -16.87
N LEU A 21 0.64 -0.81 -16.85
CA LEU A 21 1.92 -1.09 -17.50
C LEU A 21 1.87 -0.79 -19.00
N GLY A 22 0.81 -1.18 -19.71
CA GLY A 22 0.61 -0.84 -21.12
C GLY A 22 0.56 0.66 -21.38
N ARG A 23 -0.14 1.43 -20.53
CA ARG A 23 -0.16 2.89 -20.61
C ARG A 23 1.20 3.53 -20.38
N MET A 24 2.03 2.95 -19.53
CA MET A 24 3.41 3.43 -19.35
C MET A 24 4.26 3.12 -20.57
N MET A 25 4.08 1.95 -21.18
CA MET A 25 4.73 1.56 -22.43
C MET A 25 4.36 2.47 -23.59
N GLU A 26 3.12 2.97 -23.64
CA GLU A 26 2.69 3.96 -24.64
C GLU A 26 3.35 5.34 -24.45
N ARG A 27 3.69 5.72 -23.21
CA ARG A 27 4.30 7.02 -22.90
C ARG A 27 5.78 7.09 -23.27
N GLU A 28 6.50 5.97 -23.25
CA GLU A 28 7.89 5.87 -23.69
C GLU A 28 8.01 5.00 -24.95
N PRO A 29 7.84 5.58 -26.16
CA PRO A 29 7.79 4.80 -27.40
C PRO A 29 9.13 4.19 -27.81
N GLU A 30 10.25 4.66 -27.24
CA GLU A 30 11.59 4.21 -27.64
C GLU A 30 11.91 2.78 -27.19
N GLN A 31 11.44 2.33 -26.00
CA GLN A 31 11.72 0.99 -25.46
C GLN A 31 10.59 0.48 -24.52
N PRO A 32 9.42 0.12 -25.04
CA PRO A 32 8.27 -0.27 -24.21
C PRO A 32 8.55 -1.55 -23.38
N ALA A 33 9.23 -2.55 -23.95
CA ALA A 33 9.54 -3.79 -23.24
C ALA A 33 10.49 -3.59 -22.03
N SER A 34 11.29 -2.52 -22.05
CA SER A 34 12.24 -2.22 -21.00
C SER A 34 11.54 -1.85 -19.69
N ILE A 35 10.40 -1.14 -19.73
CA ILE A 35 9.70 -0.63 -18.54
C ILE A 35 9.34 -1.77 -17.57
N VAL A 36 8.67 -2.79 -18.09
CA VAL A 36 8.23 -3.96 -17.30
C VAL A 36 9.44 -4.71 -16.77
N GLN A 37 10.47 -4.88 -17.61
CA GLN A 37 11.70 -5.53 -17.22
C GLN A 37 12.42 -4.75 -16.11
N CYS A 38 12.53 -3.43 -16.21
CA CYS A 38 13.10 -2.56 -15.20
C CYS A 38 12.33 -2.63 -13.87
N LEU A 39 10.99 -2.68 -13.90
CA LEU A 39 10.19 -2.82 -12.68
C LEU A 39 10.47 -4.16 -11.97
N ILE A 40 10.51 -5.25 -12.73
CA ILE A 40 10.81 -6.60 -12.21
C ILE A 40 12.25 -6.64 -11.69
N GLU A 41 13.21 -6.13 -12.44
CA GLU A 41 14.63 -6.09 -12.06
C GLU A 41 14.85 -5.22 -10.82
N ALA A 42 14.18 -4.07 -10.71
CA ALA A 42 14.24 -3.20 -9.54
C ALA A 42 13.68 -3.88 -8.30
N THR A 43 12.54 -4.57 -8.44
CA THR A 43 11.96 -5.36 -7.35
C THR A 43 12.90 -6.47 -6.91
N VAL A 44 13.46 -7.22 -7.87
CA VAL A 44 14.37 -8.34 -7.59
C VAL A 44 15.66 -7.83 -6.94
N ALA A 45 16.21 -6.71 -7.41
CA ALA A 45 17.39 -6.07 -6.83
C ALA A 45 17.11 -5.66 -5.37
N TYR A 46 15.97 -5.03 -5.10
CA TYR A 46 15.56 -4.66 -3.75
C TYR A 46 15.41 -5.89 -2.84
N CYS A 47 14.72 -6.93 -3.29
CA CYS A 47 14.56 -8.18 -2.55
C CYS A 47 15.91 -8.85 -2.25
N LYS A 48 16.83 -8.86 -3.23
CA LYS A 48 18.18 -9.37 -3.09
C LYS A 48 18.97 -8.59 -2.03
N ALA A 49 18.91 -7.26 -2.07
CA ALA A 49 19.56 -6.40 -1.08
C ALA A 49 18.96 -6.58 0.33
N CYS A 50 17.65 -6.75 0.45
CA CYS A 50 16.98 -7.00 1.73
C CYS A 50 17.47 -8.29 2.39
N CYS A 51 17.57 -9.37 1.62
CA CYS A 51 18.08 -10.65 2.12
C CYS A 51 19.59 -10.62 2.39
N ALA A 52 20.35 -9.83 1.62
CA ALA A 52 21.77 -9.62 1.88
C ALA A 52 22.02 -8.87 3.21
N LEU A 53 21.14 -7.93 3.57
CA LEU A 53 21.26 -7.15 4.80
C LEU A 53 20.94 -7.96 6.07
N SER A 54 20.08 -8.98 5.98
CA SER A 54 19.78 -9.86 7.11
C SER A 54 19.35 -11.25 6.66
N THR A 55 20.04 -12.26 7.19
CA THR A 55 19.76 -13.68 6.94
C THR A 55 18.54 -14.21 7.69
N ARG A 56 18.00 -13.45 8.66
CA ARG A 56 16.82 -13.82 9.45
C ARG A 56 15.52 -13.24 8.91
N LYS A 57 15.59 -12.35 7.91
CA LYS A 57 14.42 -11.71 7.30
C LYS A 57 13.59 -12.72 6.52
N GLU A 58 12.32 -12.87 6.87
CA GLU A 58 11.36 -13.53 6.00
C GLU A 58 10.79 -12.52 5.00
N LEU A 59 10.99 -12.81 3.71
CA LEU A 59 10.52 -11.99 2.62
C LEU A 59 9.27 -12.62 1.97
N TYR A 60 8.24 -11.79 1.80
CA TYR A 60 7.01 -12.14 1.10
C TYR A 60 6.78 -11.18 -0.07
N VAL A 61 6.74 -11.72 -1.29
CA VAL A 61 6.47 -10.93 -2.51
C VAL A 61 5.07 -11.23 -3.02
N PHE A 62 4.25 -10.20 -3.19
CA PHE A 62 2.91 -10.26 -3.74
C PHE A 62 2.91 -9.55 -5.10
N ALA A 63 2.41 -10.22 -6.13
CA ALA A 63 2.05 -9.56 -7.38
C ALA A 63 0.55 -9.29 -7.38
N LEU A 64 0.19 -8.04 -7.67
CA LEU A 64 -1.19 -7.57 -7.67
C LEU A 64 -1.68 -7.38 -9.10
N SER A 65 -2.92 -7.78 -9.35
CA SER A 65 -3.65 -7.55 -10.59
C SER A 65 -5.07 -7.05 -10.29
N SER A 66 -5.85 -6.84 -11.34
CA SER A 66 -7.24 -6.41 -11.24
C SER A 66 -8.14 -7.43 -10.55
N ASN A 67 -7.90 -8.72 -10.79
CA ASN A 67 -8.79 -9.79 -10.31
C ASN A 67 -8.14 -10.75 -9.32
N LYS A 68 -6.81 -10.87 -9.33
CA LYS A 68 -6.07 -11.82 -8.52
C LYS A 68 -4.87 -11.18 -7.85
N HIS A 69 -4.48 -11.74 -6.72
CA HIS A 69 -3.19 -11.50 -6.09
C HIS A 69 -2.47 -12.83 -5.93
N THR A 70 -1.28 -12.94 -6.51
CA THR A 70 -0.45 -14.14 -6.42
C THR A 70 0.67 -13.91 -5.42
N ILE A 71 0.92 -14.92 -4.58
CA ILE A 71 2.01 -14.90 -3.61
C ILE A 71 3.16 -15.67 -4.25
N ILE A 72 4.24 -14.97 -4.54
CA ILE A 72 5.38 -15.55 -5.25
C ILE A 72 6.41 -16.12 -4.28
N GLN A 73 6.47 -15.64 -3.03
CA GLN A 73 7.40 -16.17 -2.04
C GLN A 73 6.89 -16.11 -0.59
N SER A 74 7.28 -17.10 0.23
CA SER A 74 7.07 -17.15 1.68
C SER A 74 8.27 -17.75 2.44
N SER A 75 9.48 -17.27 2.19
CA SER A 75 10.77 -17.80 2.70
C SER A 75 11.36 -18.99 1.93
N LEU A 76 12.70 -18.96 1.83
CA LEU A 76 13.57 -20.09 1.54
C LEU A 76 13.30 -21.18 2.58
N ARG A 77 13.13 -22.43 2.14
CA ARG A 77 13.09 -23.57 3.08
C ARG A 77 14.40 -23.58 3.87
N LYS A 78 14.32 -23.72 5.19
CA LYS A 78 15.47 -24.12 6.02
C LYS A 78 15.90 -25.50 5.54
N GLY A 79 16.88 -25.58 4.65
CA GLY A 79 17.35 -26.84 4.09
C GLY A 79 18.51 -26.61 3.12
N ASP A 80 19.63 -27.25 3.47
CA ASP A 80 20.87 -27.48 2.73
C ASP A 80 21.95 -26.37 2.70
N PRO A 81 23.21 -26.72 3.08
CA PRO A 81 24.34 -25.80 3.11
C PRO A 81 24.92 -25.66 1.71
N ILE A 82 24.14 -25.10 0.79
CA ILE A 82 24.65 -24.65 -0.50
C ILE A 82 25.00 -23.18 -0.34
N SER A 83 26.18 -22.76 -0.81
CA SER A 83 26.80 -21.45 -0.58
C SER A 83 25.79 -20.29 -0.54
N ALA A 84 25.90 -19.38 0.43
CA ALA A 84 24.96 -18.26 0.65
C ALA A 84 24.70 -17.44 -0.64
N GLU A 85 25.71 -17.32 -1.51
CA GLU A 85 25.58 -16.65 -2.82
C GLU A 85 24.68 -17.40 -3.81
N SER A 86 24.78 -18.73 -3.84
CA SER A 86 23.93 -19.58 -4.69
C SER A 86 22.47 -19.57 -4.23
N ASN A 87 22.22 -19.51 -2.92
CA ASN A 87 20.87 -19.41 -2.38
C ASN A 87 20.22 -18.06 -2.74
N LEU A 88 20.99 -16.97 -2.66
CA LEU A 88 20.52 -15.64 -3.01
C LEU A 88 20.23 -15.49 -4.51
N SER A 89 21.11 -16.05 -5.36
CA SER A 89 20.89 -16.04 -6.81
C SER A 89 19.67 -16.90 -7.20
N MET A 90 19.51 -18.09 -6.63
CA MET A 90 18.35 -18.95 -6.84
C MET A 90 17.05 -18.28 -6.41
N MET A 91 17.04 -17.62 -5.25
CA MET A 91 15.88 -16.84 -4.79
C MET A 91 15.56 -15.70 -5.77
N SER A 92 16.56 -14.95 -6.21
CA SER A 92 16.34 -13.86 -7.16
C SER A 92 15.77 -14.35 -8.50
N CYS A 93 16.19 -15.52 -8.98
CA CYS A 93 15.62 -16.17 -10.15
C CYS A 93 14.17 -16.59 -9.91
N GLN A 94 13.86 -17.20 -8.77
CA GLN A 94 12.49 -17.60 -8.42
C GLN A 94 11.53 -16.40 -8.35
N ILE A 95 11.96 -15.29 -7.73
CA ILE A 95 11.15 -14.06 -7.66
C ILE A 95 10.93 -13.51 -9.08
N ARG A 96 12.00 -13.41 -9.87
CA ARG A 96 11.95 -12.87 -11.24
C ARG A 96 11.01 -13.70 -12.12
N ASP A 97 11.17 -15.03 -12.09
CA ASP A 97 10.38 -15.93 -12.92
C ASP A 97 8.93 -16.04 -12.42
N GLY A 98 8.72 -15.94 -11.10
CA GLY A 98 7.39 -15.85 -10.50
C GLY A 98 6.66 -14.56 -10.88
N LEU A 99 7.35 -13.41 -10.89
CA LEU A 99 6.79 -12.13 -11.32
C LEU A 99 6.45 -12.15 -12.81
N ARG A 100 7.34 -12.71 -13.65
CA ARG A 100 7.08 -12.89 -15.09
C ARG A 100 5.90 -13.80 -15.34
N ARG A 101 5.79 -14.93 -14.63
CA ARG A 101 4.66 -15.84 -14.74
C ARG A 101 3.36 -15.17 -14.32
N ALA A 102 3.36 -14.48 -13.18
CA ALA A 102 2.19 -13.74 -12.72
C ALA A 102 1.74 -12.70 -13.75
N LEU A 103 2.68 -11.96 -14.34
CA LEU A 103 2.36 -11.00 -15.39
C LEU A 103 1.75 -11.66 -16.63
N LEU A 104 2.30 -12.79 -17.10
CA LEU A 104 1.76 -13.52 -18.24
C LEU A 104 0.36 -14.07 -17.94
N GLU A 105 0.14 -14.58 -16.73
CA GLU A 105 -1.19 -15.01 -16.26
C GLU A 105 -2.18 -13.85 -16.26
N PHE A 106 -1.78 -12.67 -15.76
CA PHE A 106 -2.63 -11.48 -15.73
C PHE A 106 -2.90 -10.90 -17.12
N ALA A 107 -1.95 -10.98 -18.04
CA ALA A 107 -2.11 -10.54 -19.42
C ALA A 107 -3.08 -11.44 -20.21
N ASN A 108 -3.12 -12.74 -19.91
CA ASN A 108 -4.01 -13.70 -20.56
C ASN A 108 -5.45 -13.68 -20.00
N GLU A 109 -5.74 -12.91 -18.96
CA GLU A 109 -7.10 -12.80 -18.43
C GLU A 109 -7.97 -11.96 -19.36
N ALA A 110 -9.08 -12.53 -19.82
CA ALA A 110 -10.02 -11.89 -20.75
C ALA A 110 -10.74 -10.64 -20.19
N THR A 111 -10.67 -10.39 -18.89
CA THR A 111 -11.34 -9.26 -18.22
C THR A 111 -10.33 -8.38 -17.49
N VAL A 112 -9.62 -7.56 -18.26
CA VAL A 112 -8.65 -6.64 -17.68
C VAL A 112 -9.37 -5.37 -17.22
N SER A 113 -9.34 -5.10 -15.91
CA SER A 113 -9.89 -3.87 -15.33
C SER A 113 -8.79 -2.86 -15.03
N LYS A 114 -9.14 -1.58 -15.07
CA LYS A 114 -8.25 -0.47 -14.67
C LYS A 114 -7.98 -0.47 -13.16
N GLU A 115 -8.86 -1.09 -12.38
CA GLU A 115 -8.76 -1.13 -10.92
C GLU A 115 -7.85 -2.25 -10.45
N THR A 116 -7.04 -1.99 -9.41
CA THR A 116 -6.17 -2.98 -8.78
C THR A 116 -6.66 -3.33 -7.39
N LYS A 117 -6.87 -4.61 -7.11
CA LYS A 117 -7.36 -5.04 -5.80
C LYS A 117 -6.21 -5.14 -4.80
N LEU A 118 -5.89 -4.02 -4.14
CA LEU A 118 -4.86 -3.92 -3.12
C LEU A 118 -5.32 -4.47 -1.75
N VAL A 119 -6.60 -4.28 -1.42
CA VAL A 119 -7.19 -4.66 -0.12
C VAL A 119 -6.92 -6.11 0.26
N PRO A 120 -7.16 -7.13 -0.60
CA PRO A 120 -6.99 -8.52 -0.21
C PRO A 120 -5.53 -8.89 0.09
N ALA A 121 -4.59 -8.28 -0.63
CA ALA A 121 -3.17 -8.54 -0.42
C ALA A 121 -2.68 -7.91 0.89
N LEU A 122 -3.03 -6.64 1.14
CA LEU A 122 -2.68 -5.99 2.41
C LEU A 122 -3.33 -6.71 3.61
N ALA A 123 -4.60 -7.09 3.51
CA ALA A 123 -5.28 -7.85 4.57
C ALA A 123 -4.57 -9.18 4.87
N ARG A 124 -4.09 -9.89 3.84
CA ARG A 124 -3.29 -11.12 4.03
C ARG A 124 -1.94 -10.84 4.69
N SER A 125 -1.26 -9.76 4.31
CA SER A 125 0.01 -9.35 4.92
C SER A 125 -0.17 -9.05 6.41
N VAL A 126 -1.13 -8.18 6.76
CA VAL A 126 -1.46 -7.81 8.14
C VAL A 126 -1.89 -9.04 8.95
N CYS A 127 -2.69 -9.94 8.38
CA CYS A 127 -3.10 -11.17 9.05
C CYS A 127 -1.90 -12.11 9.34
N ARG A 128 -0.96 -12.24 8.40
CA ARG A 128 0.26 -13.02 8.62
C ARG A 128 1.16 -12.40 9.69
N ILE A 129 1.29 -11.08 9.69
CA ILE A 129 2.04 -10.37 10.74
C ILE A 129 1.41 -10.64 12.11
N ASN A 130 0.09 -10.50 12.22
CA ASN A 130 -0.63 -10.81 13.46
C ASN A 130 -0.44 -12.28 13.90
N LYS A 131 -0.44 -13.22 12.94
CA LYS A 131 -0.15 -14.64 13.22
C LYS A 131 1.28 -14.83 13.73
N ALA A 132 2.26 -14.14 13.14
CA ALA A 132 3.66 -14.23 13.56
C ALA A 132 3.87 -13.65 14.96
N ILE A 133 3.26 -12.49 15.25
CA ILE A 133 3.28 -11.86 16.58
C ILE A 133 2.68 -12.79 17.64
N LYS A 134 1.56 -13.46 17.33
CA LYS A 134 0.89 -14.40 18.25
C LYS A 134 1.61 -15.75 18.37
N GLY A 135 2.32 -16.18 17.33
CA GLY A 135 3.03 -17.46 17.32
C GLY A 135 4.37 -17.41 18.05
N THR A 136 4.90 -16.22 18.31
CA THR A 136 6.03 -15.99 19.20
C THR A 136 5.51 -15.75 20.62
N ASP A 137 5.53 -16.77 21.49
CA ASP A 137 5.21 -16.64 22.93
C ASP A 137 6.21 -15.73 23.70
N ALA A 138 7.26 -15.26 23.02
CA ALA A 138 8.18 -14.24 23.53
C ALA A 138 7.63 -12.84 23.20
N ALA A 139 7.50 -12.02 24.24
CA ALA A 139 7.10 -10.60 24.29
C ALA A 139 6.73 -9.88 22.96
N PRO A 140 5.62 -9.11 22.94
CA PRO A 140 5.09 -8.40 21.75
C PRO A 140 6.01 -7.34 21.11
N SER A 141 7.25 -7.18 21.59
CA SER A 141 8.21 -6.18 21.15
C SER A 141 9.30 -6.70 20.18
N SER A 142 9.37 -8.00 19.86
CA SER A 142 10.52 -8.53 19.11
C SER A 142 10.36 -8.68 17.59
N THR A 143 9.16 -8.42 17.05
CA THR A 143 8.87 -8.67 15.62
C THR A 143 8.51 -7.37 14.92
N SER A 144 9.52 -6.61 14.52
CA SER A 144 9.34 -5.49 13.61
C SER A 144 8.96 -6.01 12.22
N SER A 145 7.95 -5.40 11.61
CA SER A 145 7.48 -5.77 10.28
C SER A 145 7.25 -4.53 9.43
N ARG A 146 7.50 -4.70 8.13
CA ARG A 146 7.43 -3.61 7.16
C ARG A 146 6.76 -4.09 5.88
N ILE A 147 5.95 -3.21 5.32
CA ILE A 147 5.26 -3.42 4.05
C ILE A 147 5.73 -2.34 3.08
N LEU A 148 6.38 -2.74 1.99
CA LEU A 148 6.69 -1.89 0.86
C LEU A 148 5.65 -2.13 -0.24
N LEU A 149 5.01 -1.05 -0.71
CA LEU A 149 4.10 -1.07 -1.84
C LEU A 149 4.71 -0.31 -3.02
N LEU A 150 4.89 -1.01 -4.14
CA LEU A 150 5.17 -0.42 -5.44
C LEU A 150 3.84 -0.27 -6.19
N LYS A 151 3.32 0.95 -6.27
CA LYS A 151 2.04 1.26 -6.90
C LYS A 151 2.25 1.96 -8.24
N VAL A 152 1.56 1.46 -9.27
CA VAL A 152 1.61 2.00 -10.64
C VAL A 152 0.24 2.52 -11.05
N SER A 153 -0.81 1.81 -10.63
CA SER A 153 -2.20 2.17 -10.86
C SER A 153 -2.61 3.43 -10.10
N ASP A 154 -3.67 4.06 -10.60
CA ASP A 154 -4.36 5.15 -9.91
C ASP A 154 -5.21 4.65 -8.73
N ASP A 155 -5.67 5.56 -7.90
CA ASP A 155 -6.51 5.26 -6.75
C ASP A 155 -7.97 5.02 -7.16
N THR A 156 -8.56 3.97 -6.58
CA THR A 156 -9.98 3.69 -6.70
C THR A 156 -10.68 4.02 -5.39
N THR A 157 -11.69 4.88 -5.47
CA THR A 157 -12.43 5.32 -4.28
C THR A 157 -13.38 4.26 -3.75
N ASN A 158 -13.69 3.25 -4.56
CA ASN A 158 -14.45 2.04 -4.18
C ASN A 158 -13.86 1.31 -2.96
N ASP A 159 -12.53 1.28 -2.85
CA ASP A 159 -11.83 0.53 -1.80
C ASP A 159 -11.38 1.40 -0.61
N TYR A 160 -11.68 2.70 -0.64
CA TYR A 160 -11.20 3.66 0.36
C TYR A 160 -11.48 3.24 1.80
N SER A 161 -12.72 2.87 2.12
CA SER A 161 -13.11 2.50 3.49
C SER A 161 -12.41 1.24 3.97
N ARG A 162 -12.24 0.26 3.08
CA ARG A 162 -11.55 -0.99 3.37
C ARG A 162 -10.07 -0.74 3.60
N LEU A 163 -9.43 0.04 2.73
CA LEU A 163 -8.03 0.42 2.86
C LEU A 163 -7.76 1.18 4.16
N MET A 164 -8.62 2.14 4.53
CA MET A 164 -8.48 2.85 5.81
C MET A 164 -8.55 1.96 7.04
N SER A 165 -9.43 0.95 7.01
CA SER A 165 -9.49 -0.04 8.08
C SER A 165 -8.19 -0.82 8.17
N VAL A 166 -7.59 -1.18 7.02
CA VAL A 166 -6.34 -1.93 6.96
C VAL A 166 -5.17 -1.09 7.48
N PHE A 167 -5.06 0.18 7.08
CA PHE A 167 -4.02 1.09 7.59
C PHE A 167 -4.11 1.28 9.10
N SER A 168 -5.33 1.43 9.62
CA SER A 168 -5.55 1.52 11.08
C SER A 168 -5.16 0.23 11.80
N THR A 169 -5.39 -0.93 11.20
CA THR A 169 -4.95 -2.22 11.78
C THR A 169 -3.44 -2.41 11.70
N ALA A 170 -2.81 -1.99 10.61
CA ALA A 170 -1.36 -1.96 10.44
C ALA A 170 -0.68 -1.07 11.50
N GLN A 171 -1.23 0.11 11.75
CA GLN A 171 -0.77 1.02 12.81
C GLN A 171 -0.85 0.38 14.20
N LYS A 172 -1.97 -0.29 14.53
CA LYS A 172 -2.13 -1.00 15.81
C LYS A 172 -1.14 -2.14 16.01
N LEU A 173 -0.74 -2.79 14.93
CA LEU A 173 0.28 -3.84 14.94
C LEU A 173 1.72 -3.28 14.90
N GLY A 174 1.89 -1.95 14.83
CA GLY A 174 3.21 -1.31 14.74
C GLY A 174 3.95 -1.58 13.42
N THR A 175 3.22 -1.86 12.34
CA THR A 175 3.82 -2.19 11.03
C THR A 175 3.96 -0.94 10.19
N LEU A 176 5.16 -0.65 9.69
CA LEU A 176 5.41 0.51 8.83
C LEU A 176 4.98 0.21 7.39
N MET A 177 4.22 1.13 6.78
CA MET A 177 3.85 1.04 5.36
C MET A 177 4.57 2.09 4.52
N ASP A 178 5.53 1.62 3.74
CA ASP A 178 6.23 2.43 2.76
C ASP A 178 5.57 2.30 1.39
N CYS A 179 5.41 3.42 0.72
CA CYS A 179 4.72 3.48 -0.56
C CYS A 179 5.59 4.21 -1.59
N CYS A 180 5.86 3.53 -2.70
CA CYS A 180 6.50 4.10 -3.87
C CYS A 180 5.46 4.18 -4.99
N ALA A 181 5.03 5.39 -5.32
CA ALA A 181 4.09 5.63 -6.42
C ALA A 181 4.88 5.92 -7.70
N ILE A 182 4.58 5.19 -8.77
CA ILE A 182 5.28 5.30 -10.05
C ILE A 182 4.40 6.08 -11.03
N GLY A 183 4.85 7.28 -11.41
CA GLY A 183 4.18 8.16 -12.37
C GLY A 183 2.97 8.92 -11.81
N VAL A 184 1.94 8.21 -11.34
CA VAL A 184 0.70 8.81 -10.81
C VAL A 184 0.80 9.00 -9.30
N ASP A 185 0.33 10.15 -8.82
CA ASP A 185 0.31 10.45 -7.39
C ASP A 185 -0.94 9.86 -6.73
N SER A 186 -0.80 9.35 -5.52
CA SER A 186 -1.86 8.66 -4.77
C SER A 186 -2.04 9.31 -3.41
N ALA A 187 -3.13 10.06 -3.26
CA ALA A 187 -3.51 10.67 -1.99
C ALA A 187 -3.80 9.60 -0.92
N LEU A 188 -4.34 8.45 -1.32
CA LEU A 188 -4.67 7.37 -0.39
C LEU A 188 -3.41 6.70 0.17
N MET A 189 -2.38 6.48 -0.65
CA MET A 189 -1.12 5.92 -0.18
C MET A 189 -0.32 6.93 0.64
N HIS A 190 -0.44 8.22 0.35
CA HIS A 190 0.06 9.28 1.23
C HIS A 190 -0.52 9.16 2.65
N GLN A 191 -1.84 9.02 2.77
CA GLN A 191 -2.49 8.80 4.07
C GLN A 191 -2.02 7.50 4.74
N ALA A 192 -1.79 6.42 3.95
CA ALA A 192 -1.31 5.15 4.48
C ALA A 192 0.06 5.29 5.16
N SER A 193 0.99 5.99 4.50
CA SER A 193 2.32 6.23 5.03
C SER A 193 2.28 7.16 6.24
N ASP A 194 1.45 8.20 6.27
CA ASP A 194 1.34 9.10 7.43
C ASP A 194 0.72 8.40 8.65
N ILE A 195 -0.37 7.63 8.48
CA ILE A 195 -1.02 6.88 9.56
C ILE A 195 -0.08 5.86 10.19
N THR A 196 0.73 5.18 9.38
CA THR A 196 1.64 4.13 9.85
C THR A 196 3.02 4.65 10.24
N GLY A 197 3.36 5.91 9.93
CA GLY A 197 4.70 6.46 10.12
C GLY A 197 5.74 5.94 9.11
N GLY A 198 5.29 5.47 7.94
CA GLY A 198 6.13 5.05 6.83
C GLY A 198 6.51 6.20 5.89
N ILE A 199 7.18 5.87 4.78
CA ILE A 199 7.64 6.85 3.79
C ILE A 199 6.80 6.72 2.52
N TYR A 200 6.32 7.86 2.02
CA TYR A 200 5.75 7.96 0.69
C TYR A 200 6.73 8.68 -0.24
N LEU A 201 6.95 8.15 -1.44
CA LEU A 201 7.73 8.81 -2.47
C LEU A 201 7.13 8.56 -3.85
N LYS A 202 6.99 9.63 -4.62
CA LYS A 202 6.62 9.59 -6.03
C LYS A 202 7.88 9.53 -6.88
N VAL A 203 7.93 8.56 -7.78
CA VAL A 203 9.01 8.39 -8.76
C VAL A 203 8.45 8.69 -10.15
N GLY A 204 9.05 9.67 -10.83
CA GLY A 204 8.71 10.00 -12.22
C GLY A 204 9.29 8.99 -13.22
N ASP A 205 10.58 8.70 -13.09
CA ASP A 205 11.33 7.88 -14.05
C ASP A 205 11.69 6.50 -13.47
N LEU A 206 11.32 5.42 -14.17
CA LEU A 206 11.62 4.05 -13.73
C LEU A 206 13.11 3.75 -13.69
N LYS A 207 13.91 4.44 -14.49
CA LYS A 207 15.38 4.30 -14.48
C LYS A 207 15.97 4.65 -13.10
N THR A 208 15.33 5.57 -12.37
CA THR A 208 15.76 5.97 -11.03
C THR A 208 15.20 5.08 -9.92
N LEU A 209 14.24 4.19 -10.24
CA LEU A 209 13.52 3.38 -9.25
C LEU A 209 14.46 2.53 -8.39
N VAL A 210 15.48 1.90 -8.99
CA VAL A 210 16.46 1.10 -8.25
C VAL A 210 17.22 1.95 -7.24
N ALA A 211 17.71 3.12 -7.66
CA ALA A 211 18.45 4.03 -6.81
C ALA A 211 17.57 4.49 -5.63
N VAL A 212 16.31 4.83 -5.90
CA VAL A 212 15.33 5.20 -4.87
C VAL A 212 15.05 4.05 -3.90
N LEU A 213 14.82 2.84 -4.41
CA LEU A 213 14.58 1.65 -3.59
C LEU A 213 15.74 1.34 -2.66
N MET A 214 16.97 1.46 -3.15
CA MET A 214 18.18 1.19 -2.37
C MET A 214 18.48 2.28 -1.34
N THR A 215 18.19 3.55 -1.64
CA THR A 215 18.57 4.68 -0.77
C THR A 215 17.51 5.00 0.27
N VAL A 216 16.22 4.98 -0.11
CA VAL A 216 15.11 5.42 0.74
C VAL A 216 14.45 4.24 1.47
N PHE A 217 14.19 3.14 0.75
CA PHE A 217 13.33 2.06 1.25
C PHE A 217 14.09 0.88 1.87
N LEU A 218 15.38 0.71 1.55
CA LEU A 218 16.24 -0.33 2.11
C LEU A 218 16.65 -0.12 3.58
N PRO A 219 16.97 1.12 4.05
CA PRO A 219 17.43 1.34 5.42
C PRO A 219 16.43 0.87 6.48
N THR A 220 16.93 0.23 7.54
CA THR A 220 16.12 -0.20 8.70
C THR A 220 15.61 1.01 9.49
N VAL A 221 14.60 0.81 10.32
CA VAL A 221 13.91 1.89 11.05
C VAL A 221 14.88 2.75 11.86
N GLY A 222 15.85 2.14 12.54
CA GLY A 222 16.86 2.89 13.29
C GLY A 222 17.80 3.74 12.42
N LEU A 223 18.11 3.27 11.20
CA LEU A 223 18.95 4.03 10.26
C LEU A 223 18.21 5.21 9.64
N ARG A 224 16.88 5.14 9.51
CA ARG A 224 16.07 6.22 8.93
C ARG A 224 16.17 7.52 9.72
N LEU A 225 16.30 7.44 11.04
CA LEU A 225 16.46 8.61 11.91
C LEU A 225 17.78 9.36 11.68
N GLN A 226 18.77 8.67 11.10
CA GLN A 226 20.09 9.24 10.80
C GLN A 226 20.20 9.74 9.36
N LEU A 227 19.21 9.42 8.51
CA LEU A 227 19.19 9.78 7.10
C LEU A 227 18.29 10.99 6.87
N VAL A 228 18.72 11.87 5.97
CA VAL A 228 17.86 12.96 5.49
C VAL A 228 16.91 12.38 4.44
N LEU A 229 15.75 11.95 4.92
CA LEU A 229 14.69 11.38 4.08
C LEU A 229 13.74 12.47 3.58
N PRO A 230 13.09 12.27 2.42
CA PRO A 230 12.07 13.19 1.94
C PRO A 230 10.96 13.33 3.00
N LYS A 231 10.67 14.57 3.37
CA LYS A 231 9.60 14.88 4.32
C LYS A 231 8.25 14.72 3.63
N ILE A 232 7.28 14.22 4.37
CA ILE A 232 5.90 14.11 3.92
C ILE A 232 5.34 15.54 3.72
N GLU A 233 4.96 15.87 2.49
CA GLU A 233 4.19 17.09 2.19
C GLU A 233 2.77 16.98 2.75
N SER A 234 2.05 18.11 2.84
CA SER A 234 0.69 18.15 3.40
C SER A 234 -0.21 17.07 2.82
N VAL A 235 -0.70 16.17 3.68
CA VAL A 235 -1.58 15.06 3.29
C VAL A 235 -3.03 15.54 3.25
N ASP A 236 -3.73 15.21 2.17
CA ASP A 236 -5.14 15.50 2.02
C ASP A 236 -5.99 14.46 2.77
N TYR A 237 -6.64 14.86 3.86
CA TYR A 237 -7.51 14.02 4.68
C TYR A 237 -9.01 14.17 4.39
N ARG A 238 -9.37 14.77 3.25
CA ARG A 238 -10.79 14.94 2.89
C ARG A 238 -11.52 13.59 2.89
N PRO A 239 -12.68 13.47 3.53
CA PRO A 239 -13.41 12.22 3.54
C PRO A 239 -14.09 11.97 2.18
N VAL A 240 -14.20 10.68 1.85
CA VAL A 240 -14.92 10.21 0.66
C VAL A 240 -16.40 10.03 1.00
N CYS A 241 -17.29 10.63 0.22
CA CYS A 241 -18.74 10.48 0.43
C CYS A 241 -19.24 9.08 0.06
N CYS A 242 -20.13 8.50 0.86
CA CYS A 242 -20.73 7.20 0.60
C CYS A 242 -21.65 7.18 -0.63
N CYS A 243 -22.18 8.33 -1.06
CA CYS A 243 -23.09 8.43 -2.20
C CYS A 243 -22.38 8.28 -3.56
N HIS A 244 -21.32 9.07 -3.78
CA HIS A 244 -20.66 9.18 -5.07
C HIS A 244 -19.21 8.69 -5.05
N GLN A 245 -18.69 8.35 -3.87
CA GLN A 245 -17.30 7.99 -3.65
C GLN A 245 -16.32 9.04 -4.18
N LYS A 246 -16.63 10.31 -3.89
CA LYS A 246 -15.77 11.46 -4.19
C LYS A 246 -15.36 12.15 -2.89
N LEU A 247 -14.18 12.77 -2.91
CA LEU A 247 -13.70 13.62 -1.82
C LEU A 247 -14.62 14.83 -1.66
N VAL A 248 -14.99 15.16 -0.42
CA VAL A 248 -15.88 16.29 -0.09
C VAL A 248 -15.22 17.20 0.93
N LEU A 249 -15.31 18.51 0.72
CA LEU A 249 -14.77 19.52 1.64
C LEU A 249 -15.68 19.76 2.86
N ASN A 250 -16.99 19.86 2.63
CA ASN A 250 -18.00 20.11 3.68
C ASN A 250 -18.96 18.91 3.79
N PRO A 251 -18.53 17.81 4.42
CA PRO A 251 -19.33 16.60 4.56
C PRO A 251 -20.43 16.74 5.63
N TRP A 252 -21.56 16.06 5.40
CA TRP A 252 -22.56 15.77 6.43
C TRP A 252 -22.29 14.39 7.02
N VAL A 253 -22.35 14.24 8.34
CA VAL A 253 -22.08 12.96 9.02
C VAL A 253 -23.34 12.44 9.69
N CYS A 254 -23.66 11.17 9.48
CA CYS A 254 -24.74 10.50 10.21
C CYS A 254 -24.40 10.38 11.69
N SER A 255 -25.28 10.84 12.58
CA SER A 255 -25.09 10.70 14.03
C SER A 255 -25.15 9.25 14.54
N VAL A 256 -25.70 8.32 13.76
CA VAL A 256 -25.88 6.92 14.17
C VAL A 256 -24.76 6.02 13.63
N CYS A 257 -24.51 6.05 12.31
CA CYS A 257 -23.53 5.15 11.68
C CYS A 257 -22.23 5.84 11.24
N LEU A 258 -22.07 7.15 11.49
CA LEU A 258 -20.89 7.94 11.11
C LEU A 258 -20.58 7.94 9.60
N SER A 259 -21.54 7.57 8.75
CA SER A 259 -21.38 7.64 7.29
C SER A 259 -21.36 9.09 6.81
N VAL A 260 -20.49 9.35 5.82
CA VAL A 260 -20.23 10.69 5.28
C VAL A 260 -21.01 10.91 3.98
N PHE A 261 -21.71 12.04 3.88
CA PHE A 261 -22.54 12.43 2.73
C PHE A 261 -22.10 13.78 2.15
N CYS A 262 -22.25 13.93 0.83
CA CYS A 262 -21.94 15.16 0.11
C CYS A 262 -23.03 16.24 0.28
N THR A 263 -24.27 15.83 0.49
CA THR A 263 -25.43 16.69 0.65
C THR A 263 -26.26 16.20 1.83
N PHE A 264 -26.99 17.13 2.46
CA PHE A 264 -27.91 16.76 3.52
C PHE A 264 -29.07 15.95 2.95
N THR A 265 -29.35 14.79 3.53
CA THR A 265 -30.56 14.00 3.26
C THR A 265 -31.29 13.73 4.58
N PRO A 266 -32.62 13.87 4.66
CA PRO A 266 -33.37 13.66 5.89
C PRO A 266 -33.40 12.18 6.34
N ILE A 267 -33.03 11.27 5.45
CA ILE A 267 -32.93 9.83 5.71
C ILE A 267 -31.50 9.41 5.36
N CYS A 268 -30.87 8.66 6.26
CA CYS A 268 -29.56 8.06 6.00
C CYS A 268 -29.68 6.95 4.96
N THR A 269 -28.95 7.02 3.85
CA THR A 269 -28.97 5.96 2.83
C THR A 269 -28.32 4.65 3.32
N THR A 270 -27.38 4.74 4.26
CA THR A 270 -26.66 3.57 4.81
C THR A 270 -27.46 2.82 5.88
N CYS A 271 -27.86 3.47 6.98
CA CYS A 271 -28.56 2.82 8.10
C CYS A 271 -30.09 3.04 8.11
N LYS A 272 -30.64 3.77 7.13
CA LYS A 272 -32.07 4.08 6.99
C LYS A 272 -32.69 4.86 8.15
N THR A 273 -31.87 5.46 9.02
CA THR A 273 -32.37 6.30 10.12
C THR A 273 -32.93 7.61 9.58
N VAL A 274 -34.10 7.99 10.08
CA VAL A 274 -34.74 9.29 9.78
C VAL A 274 -34.24 10.33 10.78
N TYR A 275 -33.65 11.41 10.29
CA TYR A 275 -33.20 12.50 11.14
C TYR A 275 -34.40 13.36 11.53
N LYS A 276 -34.65 13.43 12.84
CA LYS A 276 -35.55 14.46 13.40
C LYS A 276 -34.78 15.77 13.40
N LEU A 277 -34.83 16.50 12.30
CA LEU A 277 -34.43 17.90 12.31
C LEU A 277 -35.32 18.59 13.35
N PRO A 278 -34.77 19.25 14.38
CA PRO A 278 -35.54 20.27 15.05
C PRO A 278 -35.98 21.21 13.94
N LEU A 279 -37.29 21.36 13.74
CA LEU A 279 -37.86 22.39 12.89
C LEU A 279 -37.03 23.63 13.19
N LEU A 280 -36.25 24.09 12.20
CA LEU A 280 -35.55 25.36 12.29
C LEU A 280 -36.61 26.31 12.82
N SER A 281 -36.48 26.70 14.08
CA SER A 281 -37.40 27.64 14.70
C SER A 281 -37.27 28.85 13.82
N ILE A 282 -38.27 29.04 12.94
CA ILE A 282 -38.33 30.12 11.97
C ILE A 282 -38.00 31.35 12.80
N MET A 283 -36.80 31.91 12.58
CA MET A 283 -36.31 33.05 13.31
C MET A 283 -37.45 34.05 13.31
N GLY A 284 -38.00 34.29 14.51
CA GLY A 284 -39.20 35.08 14.67
C GLY A 284 -39.04 36.36 13.87
N LYS A 285 -40.02 36.63 12.99
CA LYS A 285 -40.12 37.88 12.24
C LYS A 285 -39.67 39.02 13.14
N ARG A 286 -38.51 39.62 12.86
CA ARG A 286 -38.10 40.87 13.50
C ARG A 286 -39.17 41.90 13.13
N LYS A 287 -40.12 42.15 14.03
CA LYS A 287 -41.05 43.28 13.92
C LYS A 287 -40.19 44.54 13.89
N LYS A 288 -40.14 45.19 12.73
CA LYS A 288 -39.66 46.56 12.58
C LYS A 288 -40.60 47.43 13.42
N LYS A 289 -40.11 48.01 14.51
CA LYS A 289 -40.80 49.11 15.19
C LYS A 289 -40.42 50.40 14.46
N GLU A 290 -41.43 51.06 13.91
CA GLU A 290 -41.41 52.51 13.67
C GLU A 290 -41.36 53.26 15.01
#